data_AF-A0A402A4W6-F1
#
_entry.id   AF-A0A402A4W6-F1
#
_cell.length_a   1.000
_cell.length_b   1.000
_cell.length_c   1.000
_cell.angle_alpha   90.00
_cell.angle_beta   90.00
_cell.angle_gamma   90.00
#
_symmetry.space_group_name_H-M   'P 1'
#
loop_
_entity.id
_entity.type
_entity.pdbx_description
1 polymer ?
#
loop_
_entity_poly.entity_id
_entity_poly.type
_entity_poly.pdbx_seq_one_letter_code
_entity_poly.pdbx_strand_id
1 'polypeptide(L)'
;MAKKNQQSSATSAEREIQQQSEETAQSDEILAVTLRMDNSFEYHLNLKRSVLAGILDPDVGDVFIEVPCPVAGTKRFLHTSRIKELDARGL
;
A
#
# COMPACT_ATOMS: atom_id res chain seq x y z
N MET A 1 -20.94 50.36 37.44
CA MET A 1 -19.90 50.48 36.40
C MET A 1 -19.76 49.13 35.69
N ALA A 2 -19.68 49.18 34.36
CA ALA A 2 -19.77 48.06 33.41
C ALA A 2 -18.53 47.14 33.45
N LYS A 3 -18.71 45.81 33.49
CA LYS A 3 -18.51 44.83 32.40
C LYS A 3 -17.20 44.97 31.58
N LYS A 4 -16.29 44.00 31.72
CA LYS A 4 -15.91 42.99 30.69
C LYS A 4 -14.50 42.40 30.98
N ASN A 5 -14.46 41.19 31.51
CA ASN A 5 -13.42 40.22 31.15
C ASN A 5 -13.80 39.68 29.76
N GLN A 6 -13.07 40.07 28.71
CA GLN A 6 -13.07 39.35 27.44
C GLN A 6 -11.98 38.29 27.53
N GLN A 7 -12.35 37.11 28.02
CA GLN A 7 -11.70 35.88 27.59
C GLN A 7 -12.04 35.72 26.10
N SER A 8 -11.05 35.93 25.24
CA SER A 8 -11.13 35.53 23.84
C SER A 8 -11.23 34.01 23.80
N SER A 9 -12.42 33.55 23.45
CA SER A 9 -12.73 32.17 23.08
C SER A 9 -11.98 31.83 21.79
N ALA A 10 -10.83 31.18 21.91
CA ALA A 10 -10.16 30.50 20.80
C ALA A 10 -9.99 29.04 21.19
N THR A 11 -11.09 28.28 21.16
CA THR A 11 -11.05 26.84 21.45
C THR A 11 -12.19 26.10 20.74
N SER A 12 -12.35 26.29 19.44
CA SER A 12 -13.33 25.55 18.63
C SER A 12 -12.87 25.31 17.18
N ALA A 13 -11.60 24.93 16.97
CA ALA A 13 -11.14 24.46 15.66
C ALA A 13 -10.22 23.23 15.70
N GLU A 14 -9.83 22.75 16.89
CA GLU A 14 -8.86 21.65 17.03
C GLU A 14 -9.50 20.28 17.25
N ARG A 15 -10.83 20.17 17.33
CA ARG A 15 -11.51 18.90 17.65
C ARG A 15 -12.13 18.14 16.48
N GLU A 16 -12.13 18.70 15.27
CA GLU A 16 -12.76 18.05 14.11
C GLU A 16 -11.77 17.46 13.09
N ILE A 17 -10.45 17.64 13.27
CA ILE A 17 -9.44 17.14 12.30
C ILE A 17 -8.90 15.74 12.69
N GLN A 18 -9.25 15.20 13.87
CA GLN A 18 -8.75 13.90 14.33
C GLN A 18 -9.61 12.69 13.90
N GLN A 19 -10.71 12.88 13.17
CA GLN A 19 -11.62 11.78 12.78
C GLN A 19 -11.58 11.38 11.30
N GLN A 20 -10.52 11.75 10.56
CA GLN A 20 -10.32 11.26 9.18
C GLN A 20 -9.11 10.32 9.01
N SER A 21 -8.45 9.92 10.10
CA SER A 21 -7.27 9.05 10.04
C SER A 21 -7.55 7.58 10.42
N GLU A 22 -8.81 7.21 10.70
CA GLU A 22 -9.17 5.88 11.21
C GLU A 22 -10.02 5.04 10.24
N GLU A 23 -10.22 5.49 8.99
CA GLU A 23 -10.97 4.75 7.97
C GLU A 23 -10.08 4.33 6.79
N THR A 24 -8.98 3.60 7.06
CA THR A 24 -8.37 2.58 6.16
C THR A 24 -7.07 1.99 6.71
N ALA A 25 -6.90 1.89 8.03
CA ALA A 25 -5.93 0.95 8.60
C ALA A 25 -6.59 -0.44 8.72
N GLN A 26 -7.18 -0.96 7.64
CA GLN A 26 -7.27 -2.40 7.51
C GLN A 26 -5.81 -2.87 7.55
N SER A 27 -5.44 -3.59 8.61
CA SER A 27 -4.15 -4.26 8.72
C SER A 27 -3.93 -5.06 7.45
N ASP A 28 -3.21 -4.46 6.51
CA ASP A 28 -2.99 -5.03 5.20
C ASP A 28 -1.95 -6.13 5.40
N GLU A 29 -2.48 -7.34 5.61
CA GLU A 29 -1.69 -8.54 5.87
C GLU A 29 -0.58 -8.63 4.83
N ILE A 30 0.67 -8.71 5.32
CA ILE A 30 1.83 -8.89 4.46
C ILE A 30 1.91 -10.38 4.14
N LEU A 31 1.84 -10.70 2.86
CA LEU A 31 1.94 -12.06 2.34
C LEU A 31 3.32 -12.26 1.71
N ALA A 32 3.90 -13.44 1.92
CA ALA A 32 5.01 -13.92 1.12
C ALA A 32 4.47 -14.39 -0.23
N VAL A 33 4.88 -13.74 -1.30
CA VAL A 33 4.43 -13.99 -2.66
C VAL A 33 5.59 -14.49 -3.51
N THR A 34 5.38 -15.61 -4.21
CA THR A 34 6.27 -16.10 -5.25
C THR A 34 5.65 -15.84 -6.61
N LEU A 35 6.33 -15.05 -7.44
CA LEU A 35 5.94 -14.77 -8.82
C LEU A 35 6.83 -15.58 -9.78
N ARG A 36 6.23 -16.36 -10.66
CA ARG A 36 6.94 -17.09 -11.71
C ARG A 36 6.64 -16.46 -13.08
N MET A 37 7.70 -16.10 -13.79
CA MET A 37 7.64 -15.49 -15.12
C MET A 37 7.52 -16.51 -16.25
N ASP A 38 7.18 -16.02 -17.44
CA ASP A 38 7.22 -16.71 -18.73
C ASP A 38 8.54 -17.45 -19.01
N ASN A 39 9.66 -16.86 -18.61
CA ASN A 39 11.02 -17.39 -18.80
C ASN A 39 11.49 -18.31 -17.65
N SER A 40 10.58 -18.78 -16.80
CA SER A 40 10.85 -19.60 -15.62
C SER A 40 11.67 -18.92 -14.51
N PHE A 41 11.86 -17.60 -14.56
CA PHE A 41 12.48 -16.86 -13.45
C PHE A 41 11.46 -16.65 -12.32
N GLU A 42 11.93 -16.76 -11.08
CA GLU A 42 11.10 -16.65 -9.87
C GLU A 42 11.50 -15.46 -9.00
N TYR A 43 10.51 -14.74 -8.50
CA TYR A 43 10.69 -13.66 -7.53
C TYR A 43 9.96 -14.01 -6.23
N HIS A 44 10.68 -13.95 -5.11
CA HIS A 44 10.09 -14.04 -3.78
C HIS A 44 10.02 -12.63 -3.19
N LEU A 45 8.80 -12.18 -2.89
CA LEU A 45 8.48 -10.81 -2.50
C LEU A 45 7.59 -10.83 -1.27
N ASN A 46 7.63 -9.77 -0.48
CA ASN A 46 6.63 -9.53 0.55
C ASN A 46 5.69 -8.44 0.03
N LEU A 47 4.44 -8.79 -0.24
CA LEU A 47 3.44 -7.86 -0.77
C LEU A 47 2.28 -7.74 0.21
N LYS A 48 1.70 -6.56 0.28
CA LYS A 48 0.42 -6.36 0.95
C LYS A 48 -0.69 -7.07 0.19
N ARG A 49 -1.67 -7.60 0.91
CA ARG A 49 -2.83 -8.27 0.30
C ARG A 49 -3.61 -7.37 -0.66
N SER A 50 -3.73 -6.07 -0.38
CA SER A 50 -4.35 -5.09 -1.29
C SER A 50 -3.61 -4.98 -2.63
N VAL A 51 -2.28 -4.97 -2.60
CA VAL A 51 -1.44 -4.96 -3.80
C VAL A 51 -1.64 -6.25 -4.59
N LEU A 52 -1.68 -7.39 -3.90
CA LEU A 52 -1.96 -8.68 -4.53
C LEU A 52 -3.34 -8.71 -5.21
N ALA A 53 -4.37 -8.22 -4.52
CA ALA A 53 -5.71 -8.14 -5.07
C ALA A 53 -5.74 -7.27 -6.34
N GLY A 54 -5.05 -6.12 -6.35
CA GLY A 54 -4.94 -5.28 -7.53
C GLY A 54 -4.18 -5.91 -8.71
N ILE A 55 -3.24 -6.82 -8.45
CA ILE A 55 -2.54 -7.57 -9.52
C ILE A 55 -3.45 -8.63 -10.15
N LEU A 56 -4.35 -9.22 -9.36
CA LEU A 56 -5.25 -10.29 -9.79
C LEU A 56 -6.59 -9.78 -10.34
N ASP A 57 -6.88 -8.50 -10.13
CA ASP A 57 -8.10 -7.87 -10.58
C ASP A 57 -8.08 -7.67 -12.12
N PRO A 58 -8.98 -8.31 -12.88
CA PRO A 58 -8.99 -8.20 -14.34
C PRO A 58 -9.38 -6.80 -14.85
N ASP A 59 -10.00 -5.96 -14.02
CA ASP A 59 -10.35 -4.58 -14.36
C ASP A 59 -9.18 -3.61 -14.14
N VAL A 60 -8.16 -4.03 -13.37
CA VAL A 60 -6.92 -3.29 -13.19
C VAL A 60 -6.00 -3.62 -14.38
N GLY A 61 -5.75 -2.60 -15.22
CA GLY A 61 -4.80 -2.74 -16.34
C GLY A 61 -3.40 -3.12 -15.86
N ASP A 62 -2.56 -3.61 -16.78
CA ASP A 62 -1.23 -4.09 -16.45
C ASP A 62 -0.42 -3.06 -15.60
N VAL A 63 0.04 -3.49 -14.43
CA VAL A 63 0.88 -2.71 -13.53
C VAL A 63 2.34 -3.17 -13.51
N PHE A 64 3.22 -2.29 -13.05
CA PHE A 64 4.62 -2.57 -12.76
C PHE A 64 4.84 -2.81 -11.27
N ILE A 65 5.48 -3.92 -10.91
CA ILE A 65 5.84 -4.29 -9.54
C ILE A 65 7.34 -4.08 -9.37
N GLU A 66 7.75 -3.33 -8.35
CA GLU A 66 9.17 -3.24 -7.98
C GLU A 66 9.64 -4.58 -7.39
N VAL A 67 10.70 -5.15 -7.96
CA VAL A 67 11.28 -6.44 -7.55
C VAL A 67 12.74 -6.26 -7.13
N PRO A 68 13.26 -7.08 -6.19
CA PRO A 68 14.63 -6.97 -5.73
C PRO A 68 15.62 -7.14 -6.89
N CYS A 69 16.58 -6.23 -6.96
CA CYS A 69 17.67 -6.28 -7.91
C CYS A 69 18.97 -6.60 -7.16
N PRO A 70 19.80 -7.54 -7.64
CA PRO A 70 21.10 -7.82 -7.03
C PRO A 70 22.09 -6.65 -7.15
N VAL A 71 21.84 -5.72 -8.08
CA VAL A 71 22.68 -4.54 -8.28
C VAL A 71 22.16 -3.39 -7.42
N ALA A 72 22.93 -3.02 -6.40
CA ALA A 72 22.63 -1.91 -5.51
C ALA A 72 22.42 -0.61 -6.31
N GLY A 73 21.37 0.14 -5.97
CA GLY A 73 21.02 1.41 -6.63
C GLY A 73 20.24 1.27 -7.94
N THR A 74 20.00 0.04 -8.43
CA THR A 74 19.16 -0.18 -9.62
C THR A 74 17.80 -0.71 -9.20
N LYS A 75 16.73 0.01 -9.57
CA LYS A 75 15.36 -0.49 -9.42
C LYS A 75 15.03 -1.41 -10.59
N ARG A 76 14.46 -2.57 -10.30
CA ARG A 76 13.93 -3.46 -11.33
C ARG A 76 12.42 -3.52 -11.19
N PHE A 77 11.72 -3.37 -12.30
CA PHE A 77 10.27 -3.47 -12.34
C PHE A 77 9.85 -4.66 -13.20
N LEU A 78 8.88 -5.41 -12.69
CA LEU A 78 8.24 -6.52 -13.38
C LEU A 78 6.88 -6.05 -13.90
N HIS A 79 6.64 -6.21 -15.19
CA HIS A 79 5.32 -5.99 -15.77
C HIS A 79 4.44 -7.21 -15.51
N THR A 80 3.24 -6.98 -14.99
CA THR A 80 2.32 -8.06 -14.57
C THR A 80 1.89 -8.99 -15.70
N SER A 81 1.79 -8.51 -16.94
CA SER A 81 1.52 -9.37 -18.11
C SER A 81 2.56 -10.48 -18.36
N ARG A 82 3.74 -10.40 -17.74
CA ARG A 82 4.80 -11.43 -17.84
C ARG A 82 4.74 -12.48 -16.75
N ILE A 83 3.86 -12.31 -15.77
CA ILE A 83 3.64 -13.26 -14.69
C ILE A 83 2.78 -14.39 -15.23
N LYS A 84 3.31 -15.62 -15.17
CA LYS A 84 2.60 -16.82 -15.59
C LYS A 84 1.87 -17.46 -14.42
N GLU A 85 2.51 -17.49 -13.25
CA GLU A 85 1.97 -18.10 -12.04
C GLU A 85 2.30 -17.22 -10.84
N LEU A 86 1.38 -17.23 -9.87
CA LEU A 86 1.48 -16.48 -8.63
C LEU A 86 1.07 -17.40 -7.47
N ASP A 87 1.90 -17.51 -6.44
CA ASP A 87 1.62 -18.23 -5.20
C ASP A 87 1.79 -17.27 -4.02
N ALA A 88 0.76 -17.10 -3.19
CA ALA A 88 0.81 -16.22 -2.03
C ALA A 88 0.52 -17.02 -0.74
N ARG A 89 1.35 -16.83 0.28
CA ARG A 89 1.24 -17.50 1.58
C ARG A 89 1.30 -16.47 2.71
N GLY A 90 0.45 -16.65 3.72
CA GLY A 90 0.49 -15.84 4.94
C GLY A 90 1.80 -16.03 5.69
N LEU A 91 2.40 -14.92 6.14
CA LEU A 91 3.61 -14.88 6.96
C LEU A 91 3.28 -15.08 8.45
#